data_AF-A0A822YCA6-F1
#
_entry.id   AF-A0A822YCA6-F1
#
_cell.length_a   1.000
_cell.length_b   1.000
_cell.length_c   1.000
_cell.angle_alpha   90.00
_cell.angle_beta   90.00
_cell.angle_gamma   90.00
#
_symmetry.space_group_name_H-M   'P 1'
#
loop_
_entity.id
_entity.type
_entity.pdbx_description
1 polymer ?
#
loop_
_entity_poly.entity_id
_entity_poly.type
_entity_poly.pdbx_seq_one_letter_code
_entity_poly.pdbx_strand_id
1 'polypeptide(L)'
;MGIYRRILSVLKNDIVIGDKKFEFIAFSSCQLQENSVWMFASMNELSADSIREWMGDFRNIRNVAKFAARLGQSFGSSIETLTVNSYEIEVIPDVEIEGEDGTKYVFSDGIGKISVEFARIVAIDCNLKDYSFCLPNSVCRL
;
A
#
# COMPACT_ATOMS: atom_id res chain seq x y z
N MET A 1 -9.46 -10.80 -31.40
CA MET A 1 -10.13 -9.58 -30.90
C MET A 1 -11.20 -9.81 -29.82
N GLY A 2 -11.65 -11.04 -29.53
CA GLY A 2 -12.72 -11.28 -28.55
C GLY A 2 -12.30 -11.16 -27.08
N ILE A 3 -11.12 -11.66 -26.71
CA ILE A 3 -10.73 -11.78 -25.28
C ILE A 3 -10.46 -10.44 -24.61
N TYR A 4 -9.74 -9.53 -25.28
CA TYR A 4 -9.47 -8.18 -24.77
C TYR A 4 -10.77 -7.42 -24.48
N ARG A 5 -11.75 -7.48 -25.40
CA ARG A 5 -13.05 -6.84 -25.21
C ARG A 5 -13.83 -7.44 -24.04
N ARG A 6 -13.73 -8.76 -23.84
CA ARG A 6 -14.38 -9.45 -22.70
C ARG A 6 -13.75 -9.03 -21.38
N ILE A 7 -12.43 -9.02 -21.27
CA ILE A 7 -11.71 -8.55 -20.08
C ILE A 7 -12.06 -7.09 -19.79
N LEU A 8 -12.02 -6.23 -20.82
CA LEU A 8 -12.38 -4.82 -20.66
C LEU A 8 -13.84 -4.63 -20.25
N SER A 9 -14.76 -5.44 -20.78
CA SER A 9 -16.17 -5.42 -20.37
C SER A 9 -16.32 -5.81 -18.92
N VAL A 10 -15.61 -6.84 -18.45
CA VAL A 10 -15.63 -7.29 -17.05
C VAL A 10 -15.10 -6.20 -16.11
N LEU A 11 -14.00 -5.55 -16.48
CA LEU A 11 -13.40 -4.49 -15.65
C LEU A 11 -14.21 -3.19 -15.64
N LYS A 12 -15.03 -2.94 -16.67
CA LYS A 12 -15.87 -1.72 -16.78
C LYS A 12 -17.28 -1.90 -16.26
N ASN A 13 -17.87 -3.08 -16.46
CA ASN A 13 -19.28 -3.34 -16.20
C ASN A 13 -19.49 -4.27 -14.99
N ASP A 14 -18.42 -4.56 -14.25
CA ASP A 14 -18.42 -5.44 -13.09
C ASP A 14 -18.81 -6.91 -13.44
N ILE A 15 -18.82 -7.79 -12.44
CA ILE A 15 -19.26 -9.18 -12.61
C ILE A 15 -20.42 -9.47 -11.66
N VAL A 16 -21.47 -10.12 -12.14
CA VAL A 16 -22.55 -10.63 -11.28
C VAL A 16 -22.36 -12.13 -11.11
N ILE A 17 -22.28 -12.59 -9.86
CA ILE A 17 -22.23 -14.02 -9.51
C ILE A 17 -23.33 -14.28 -8.48
N GLY A 18 -24.33 -15.08 -8.87
CA GLY A 18 -25.51 -15.31 -8.06
C GLY A 18 -26.32 -14.03 -7.86
N ASP A 19 -26.56 -13.66 -6.60
CA ASP A 19 -27.28 -12.46 -6.17
C ASP A 19 -26.34 -11.27 -5.87
N LYS A 20 -25.01 -11.43 -6.07
CA LYS A 20 -24.01 -10.42 -5.72
C LYS A 20 -23.35 -9.80 -6.95
N LYS A 21 -23.19 -8.48 -6.90
CA LYS A 21 -22.42 -7.70 -7.88
C LYS A 21 -21.02 -7.43 -7.33
N PHE A 22 -20.03 -7.94 -8.05
CA PHE A 22 -18.60 -7.79 -7.76
C PHE A 22 -18.05 -6.62 -8.55
N GLU A 23 -17.81 -5.52 -7.86
CA GLU A 23 -17.28 -4.27 -8.41
C GLU A 23 -15.76 -4.28 -8.38
N PHE A 24 -15.13 -3.75 -9.42
CA PHE A 24 -13.67 -3.65 -9.47
C PHE A 24 -13.13 -2.66 -8.42
N ILE A 25 -12.16 -3.09 -7.61
CA ILE A 25 -11.50 -2.21 -6.63
C ILE A 25 -10.12 -1.77 -7.14
N ALA A 26 -9.25 -2.74 -7.40
CA ALA A 26 -7.82 -2.50 -7.49
C ALA A 26 -7.07 -3.65 -8.14
N PHE A 27 -5.83 -3.36 -8.54
CA PHE A 27 -4.81 -4.33 -8.88
C PHE A 27 -3.45 -3.85 -8.41
N SER A 28 -2.54 -4.78 -8.11
CA SER A 28 -1.11 -4.48 -7.94
C SER A 28 -0.30 -4.89 -9.17
N SER A 29 0.96 -4.48 -9.22
CA SER A 29 1.90 -4.87 -10.29
C SER A 29 2.11 -6.38 -10.37
N CYS A 30 2.08 -7.10 -9.24
CA CYS A 30 2.20 -8.56 -9.21
C CYS A 30 0.91 -9.22 -9.71
N GLN A 31 -0.24 -8.73 -9.28
CA GLN A 31 -1.53 -9.25 -9.73
C GLN A 31 -1.74 -9.08 -11.23
N LEU A 32 -1.33 -7.94 -11.80
CA LEU A 32 -1.36 -7.75 -13.25
C LEU A 32 -0.51 -8.78 -14.00
N GLN A 33 0.67 -9.16 -13.46
CA GLN A 33 1.50 -10.20 -14.06
C GLN A 33 0.83 -11.58 -13.99
N GLU A 34 0.10 -11.84 -12.92
CA GLU A 34 -0.68 -13.07 -12.71
C GLU A 34 -2.07 -13.04 -13.38
N ASN A 35 -2.44 -11.94 -14.04
CA ASN A 35 -3.79 -11.70 -14.60
C ASN A 35 -4.92 -11.79 -13.55
N SER A 36 -4.65 -11.34 -12.33
CA SER A 36 -5.61 -11.26 -11.23
C SER A 36 -5.95 -9.80 -10.89
N VAL A 37 -7.10 -9.61 -10.23
CA VAL A 37 -7.59 -8.30 -9.75
C VAL A 37 -8.38 -8.51 -8.46
N TRP A 38 -8.51 -7.46 -7.64
CA TRP A 38 -9.42 -7.45 -6.51
C TRP A 38 -10.79 -6.90 -6.91
N MET A 39 -11.84 -7.63 -6.55
CA MET A 39 -13.24 -7.22 -6.73
C MET A 39 -13.99 -7.31 -5.40
N PHE A 40 -14.93 -6.41 -5.17
CA PHE A 40 -15.74 -6.34 -3.96
C PHE A 40 -17.19 -6.66 -4.25
N ALA A 41 -17.78 -7.57 -3.47
CA ALA A 41 -19.23 -7.76 -3.50
C ALA A 41 -19.92 -6.62 -2.75
N SER A 42 -20.39 -5.62 -3.50
CA SER A 42 -21.06 -4.42 -2.97
C SER A 42 -22.25 -4.80 -2.07
N MET A 43 -22.36 -4.17 -0.90
CA MET A 43 -23.40 -4.47 0.09
C MET A 43 -23.89 -3.17 0.74
N ASN A 44 -25.20 -2.90 0.60
CA ASN A 44 -25.90 -1.76 1.20
C ASN A 44 -25.12 -0.43 1.07
N GLU A 45 -24.39 -0.06 2.12
CA GLU A 45 -23.67 1.22 2.28
C GLU A 45 -22.18 1.14 1.88
N LEU A 46 -21.65 -0.06 1.57
CA LEU A 46 -20.25 -0.26 1.22
C LEU A 46 -20.14 -0.65 -0.26
N SER A 47 -19.58 0.25 -1.06
CA SER A 47 -19.30 0.09 -2.49
C SER A 47 -17.80 0.04 -2.75
N ALA A 48 -17.38 -0.44 -3.93
CA ALA A 48 -15.97 -0.35 -4.31
C ALA A 48 -15.47 1.11 -4.36
N ASP A 49 -16.34 2.06 -4.68
CA ASP A 49 -16.04 3.50 -4.68
C ASP A 49 -15.69 3.99 -3.28
N SER A 50 -16.53 3.67 -2.29
CA SER A 50 -16.27 4.03 -0.88
C SER A 50 -14.99 3.41 -0.33
N ILE A 51 -14.65 2.18 -0.74
CA ILE A 51 -13.40 1.53 -0.38
C ILE A 51 -12.22 2.27 -1.03
N ARG A 52 -12.30 2.62 -2.31
CA ARG A 52 -11.24 3.38 -3.00
C ARG A 52 -11.03 4.77 -2.41
N GLU A 53 -12.09 5.44 -1.98
CA GLU A 53 -11.98 6.72 -1.25
C GLU A 53 -11.31 6.54 0.12
N TRP A 54 -11.68 5.48 0.85
CA TRP A 54 -11.06 5.14 2.13
C TRP A 54 -9.56 4.80 2.00
N MET A 55 -9.15 4.13 0.91
CA MET A 55 -7.76 3.77 0.66
C MET A 55 -6.83 4.98 0.49
N GLY A 56 -7.38 6.14 0.12
CA GLY A 56 -6.65 7.40 0.03
C GLY A 56 -6.93 8.20 -1.23
N ASP A 57 -6.42 9.43 -1.26
CA ASP A 57 -6.56 10.31 -2.42
C ASP A 57 -5.40 10.14 -3.40
N PHE A 58 -5.67 9.41 -4.49
CA PHE A 58 -4.71 9.16 -5.56
C PHE A 58 -4.93 10.01 -6.81
N ARG A 59 -5.81 11.03 -6.76
CA ARG A 59 -6.20 11.84 -7.94
C ARG A 59 -5.03 12.55 -8.62
N ASN A 60 -3.97 12.83 -7.86
CA ASN A 60 -2.76 13.49 -8.36
C ASN A 60 -1.77 12.53 -9.07
N ILE A 61 -1.98 11.21 -8.99
CA ILE A 61 -1.08 10.20 -9.58
C ILE A 61 -1.52 9.89 -11.01
N ARG A 62 -0.85 10.50 -11.99
CA ARG A 62 -1.11 10.25 -13.42
C ARG A 62 -0.47 8.99 -13.97
N ASN A 63 0.59 8.51 -13.32
CA ASN A 63 1.32 7.33 -13.76
C ASN A 63 0.61 6.06 -13.25
N VAL A 64 0.15 5.22 -14.18
CA VAL A 64 -0.63 4.01 -13.87
C VAL A 64 0.16 3.01 -13.00
N ALA A 65 1.47 2.86 -13.24
CA ALA A 65 2.30 1.96 -12.44
C ALA A 65 2.45 2.47 -11.00
N LYS A 66 2.68 3.78 -10.81
CA LYS A 66 2.71 4.40 -9.47
C LYS A 66 1.35 4.32 -8.77
N PHE A 67 0.26 4.52 -9.52
CA PHE A 67 -1.10 4.40 -8.98
C PHE A 67 -1.37 2.99 -8.48
N ALA A 68 -1.09 1.97 -9.30
CA ALA A 68 -1.25 0.57 -8.93
C ALA A 68 -0.37 0.16 -7.76
N ALA A 69 0.88 0.66 -7.70
CA ALA A 69 1.76 0.41 -6.58
C ALA A 69 1.18 0.96 -5.26
N ARG A 70 0.68 2.20 -5.26
CA ARG A 70 0.08 2.82 -4.07
C ARG A 70 -1.24 2.17 -3.66
N LEU A 71 -2.11 1.90 -4.62
CA LEU A 71 -3.37 1.20 -4.39
C LEU A 71 -3.14 -0.22 -3.84
N GLY A 72 -2.11 -0.91 -4.33
CA GLY A 72 -1.72 -2.24 -3.88
C GLY A 72 -1.12 -2.29 -2.48
N GLN A 73 -0.59 -1.17 -1.93
CA GLN A 73 -0.03 -1.15 -0.57
C GLN A 73 -1.08 -1.52 0.48
N SER A 74 -2.33 -1.08 0.31
CA SER A 74 -3.42 -1.37 1.25
C SER A 74 -3.87 -2.84 1.25
N PHE A 75 -3.45 -3.64 0.27
CA PHE A 75 -3.78 -5.07 0.16
C PHE A 75 -2.57 -5.98 0.44
N GLY A 76 -1.46 -5.40 0.90
CA GLY A 76 -0.35 -6.18 1.43
C GLY A 76 -0.82 -6.96 2.66
N SER A 77 -0.29 -8.17 2.85
CA SER A 77 -0.47 -8.88 4.11
C SER A 77 0.36 -8.17 5.18
N SER A 78 -0.30 -7.50 6.12
CA SER A 78 0.34 -6.88 7.28
C SER A 78 -0.20 -7.48 8.58
N ILE A 79 0.65 -7.56 9.59
CA ILE A 79 0.26 -7.81 10.96
C ILE A 79 0.03 -6.45 11.60
N GLU A 80 -1.19 -6.19 12.08
CA GLU A 80 -1.46 -5.00 12.90
C GLU A 80 -0.75 -5.18 14.24
N THR A 81 0.07 -4.18 14.62
CA THR A 81 0.86 -4.21 15.86
C THR A 81 0.38 -3.14 16.84
N LEU A 82 0.48 -1.86 16.46
CA LEU A 82 0.10 -0.76 17.35
C LEU A 82 -0.46 0.44 16.58
N THR A 83 -1.52 1.04 17.12
CA THR A 83 -2.04 2.33 16.66
C THR A 83 -1.21 3.46 17.26
N VAL A 84 -0.51 4.21 16.41
CA VAL A 84 0.32 5.37 16.81
C VAL A 84 -0.51 6.65 16.73
N ASN A 85 -0.53 7.45 17.79
CA ASN A 85 -1.22 8.73 17.79
C ASN A 85 -0.42 9.80 17.05
N SER A 86 -1.09 10.83 16.55
CA SER A 86 -0.43 11.91 15.80
C SER A 86 0.66 12.66 16.57
N TYR A 87 0.58 12.73 17.91
CA TYR A 87 1.60 13.35 18.76
C TYR A 87 2.85 12.47 18.97
N GLU A 88 2.79 11.20 18.57
CA GLU A 88 3.90 10.24 18.65
C GLU A 88 4.66 10.16 17.32
N ILE A 89 4.25 10.94 16.31
CA ILE A 89 4.82 10.97 14.97
C ILE A 89 5.65 12.24 14.79
N GLU A 90 6.92 12.06 14.43
CA GLU A 90 7.81 13.14 14.03
C GLU A 90 8.09 13.05 12.53
N VAL A 91 7.83 14.12 11.79
CA VAL A 91 8.19 14.21 10.35
C VAL A 91 9.60 14.75 10.24
N ILE A 92 10.54 13.87 9.90
CA ILE A 92 11.96 14.20 9.75
C ILE A 92 12.25 14.47 8.27
N PRO A 93 12.95 15.55 7.91
CA PRO A 93 13.36 15.80 6.53
C PRO A 93 14.27 14.69 5.99
N ASP A 94 14.16 14.44 4.70
CA ASP A 94 15.04 13.47 4.04
C ASP A 94 16.51 13.89 4.11
N VAL A 95 17.40 12.91 4.21
CA VAL A 95 18.85 13.11 4.15
C VAL A 95 19.26 13.23 2.69
N GLU A 96 19.61 14.46 2.29
CA GLU A 96 19.99 14.79 0.93
C GLU A 96 21.46 15.22 0.87
N ILE A 97 22.21 14.69 -0.10
CA ILE A 97 23.60 15.09 -0.37
C ILE A 97 23.70 15.53 -1.83
N GLU A 98 24.39 16.65 -2.06
CA GLU A 98 24.70 17.12 -3.40
C GLU A 98 26.06 16.53 -3.84
N GLY A 99 26.05 15.83 -4.97
CA GLY A 99 27.27 15.32 -5.60
C GLY A 99 28.12 16.45 -6.16
N GLU A 100 29.39 16.17 -6.43
CA GLU A 100 30.32 17.14 -7.03
C GLU A 100 29.86 17.63 -8.43
N ASP A 101 28.96 16.88 -9.07
CA ASP A 101 28.34 17.17 -10.36
C ASP A 101 27.01 17.95 -10.24
N GLY A 102 26.59 18.32 -9.02
CA GLY A 102 25.30 18.96 -8.74
C GLY A 102 24.12 17.99 -8.71
N THR A 103 24.35 16.68 -8.78
CA THR A 103 23.28 15.68 -8.66
C THR A 103 22.84 15.56 -7.19
N LYS A 104 21.55 15.75 -6.92
CA LYS A 104 20.97 15.61 -5.59
C LYS A 104 20.58 14.16 -5.32
N TYR A 105 21.20 13.56 -4.31
CA TYR A 105 20.94 12.18 -3.88
C TYR A 105 20.12 12.18 -2.59
N VAL A 106 19.02 11.41 -2.56
CA VAL A 106 18.16 11.22 -1.38
C VAL A 106 18.45 9.85 -0.77
N PHE A 107 18.96 9.80 0.46
CA PHE A 107 19.40 8.57 1.13
C PHE A 107 18.36 7.95 2.06
N SER A 108 17.31 8.69 2.41
CA SER A 108 16.26 8.25 3.33
C SER A 108 14.90 8.03 2.64
N ASP A 109 14.83 8.05 1.31
CA ASP A 109 13.58 7.81 0.60
C ASP A 109 13.02 6.41 0.93
N GLY A 110 11.83 6.38 1.53
CA GLY A 110 11.15 5.17 1.99
C GLY A 110 11.74 4.55 3.26
N ILE A 111 12.43 5.34 4.08
CA ILE A 111 13.08 4.89 5.31
C ILE A 111 12.54 5.69 6.51
N GLY A 112 12.09 4.98 7.54
CA GLY A 112 11.65 5.56 8.80
C GLY A 112 12.48 5.11 10.01
N LYS A 113 12.38 5.87 11.10
CA LYS A 113 12.89 5.48 12.43
C LYS A 113 11.70 5.17 13.33
N ILE A 114 11.86 4.16 14.19
CA ILE A 114 10.91 3.83 15.25
C ILE A 114 11.65 3.80 16.60
N SER A 115 10.92 4.04 17.69
CA SER A 115 11.51 3.94 19.02
C SER A 115 11.85 2.48 19.36
N VAL A 116 12.83 2.28 20.26
CA VAL A 116 13.20 0.94 20.73
C VAL A 116 12.03 0.23 21.40
N GLU A 117 11.19 0.99 22.10
CA GLU A 117 10.01 0.44 22.75
C GLU A 117 8.99 -0.05 21.72
N PHE A 118 8.75 0.74 20.66
CA PHE A 118 7.88 0.35 19.56
C PHE A 118 8.41 -0.91 18.84
N ALA A 119 9.71 -0.97 18.59
CA ALA A 119 10.38 -2.12 18.00
C ALA A 119 10.18 -3.42 18.81
N ARG A 120 10.18 -3.34 20.15
CA ARG A 120 9.91 -4.49 21.02
C ARG A 120 8.48 -5.00 20.89
N ILE A 121 7.51 -4.08 20.88
CA ILE A 121 6.09 -4.44 20.73
C ILE A 121 5.89 -5.16 19.40
N VAL A 122 6.40 -4.59 18.30
CA VAL A 122 6.35 -5.21 16.97
C VAL A 122 6.99 -6.60 16.94
N ALA A 123 8.14 -6.78 17.60
CA ALA A 123 8.81 -8.08 17.66
C ALA A 123 7.99 -9.13 18.42
N ILE A 124 7.31 -8.74 19.50
CA ILE A 124 6.42 -9.62 20.27
C ILE A 124 5.21 -10.02 19.41
N ASP A 125 4.56 -9.07 18.75
CA ASP A 125 3.37 -9.32 17.93
C ASP A 125 3.69 -10.20 16.70
N CYS A 126 4.88 -10.03 16.14
CA CYS A 126 5.38 -10.87 15.05
C CYS A 126 5.98 -12.21 15.52
N ASN A 127 5.93 -12.53 16.82
CA ASN A 127 6.52 -13.73 17.43
C ASN A 127 8.01 -13.92 17.10
N LEU A 128 8.77 -12.82 17.09
CA LEU A 128 10.21 -12.80 16.84
C LEU A 128 10.98 -12.91 18.16
N LYS A 129 12.08 -13.66 18.15
CA LYS A 129 12.93 -13.87 19.33
C LYS A 129 13.81 -12.67 19.68
N ASP A 130 13.96 -11.73 18.75
CA ASP A 130 14.81 -10.56 18.88
C ASP A 130 14.24 -9.39 18.05
N TYR A 131 14.50 -8.17 18.49
CA TYR A 131 14.09 -6.90 17.87
C TYR A 131 15.26 -6.23 17.12
N SER A 132 16.37 -6.95 16.93
CA SER A 132 17.57 -6.48 16.23
C SER A 132 17.39 -6.23 14.71
N PHE A 133 16.23 -6.56 14.14
CA PHE A 133 15.83 -6.05 12.80
C PHE A 133 15.32 -4.59 12.85
N CYS A 134 14.95 -4.13 14.05
CA CYS A 134 14.34 -2.83 14.37
C CYS A 134 15.23 -2.05 15.36
N LEU A 135 16.55 -2.03 15.13
CA LEU A 135 17.51 -1.35 16.00
C LEU A 135 17.21 0.16 16.10
N PRO A 136 17.58 0.81 17.22
CA PRO A 136 17.46 2.27 17.45
C PRO A 136 18.11 3.17 16.38
N ASN A 137 18.80 2.61 15.40
CA ASN A 137 19.43 3.31 14.28
C ASN A 137 19.29 2.55 12.95
N SER A 138 18.43 1.53 12.87
CA SER A 138 18.21 0.78 11.63
C SER A 138 16.84 1.06 11.06
N VAL A 139 16.89 1.42 9.79
CA VAL A 139 15.82 1.59 8.82
C VAL A 139 14.71 0.56 8.95
N CYS A 140 13.53 0.98 9.39
CA CYS A 140 12.31 0.25 9.10
C CYS A 140 11.76 0.78 7.77
N ARG A 141 11.68 -0.09 6.77
CA ARG A 141 10.76 0.12 5.63
C ARG A 141 9.36 -0.19 6.14
N LEU A 142 8.55 0.84 6.36
CA LEU A 142 7.11 0.72 6.43
C LEU A 142 6.54 0.67 5.01
#